data_AF-A0A8J8L0D6-F1
#
_entry.id   AF-A0A8J8L0D6-F1
#
_cell.length_a   1.000
_cell.length_b   1.000
_cell.length_c   1.000
_cell.angle_alpha   90.00
_cell.angle_beta   90.00
_cell.angle_gamma   90.00
#
_symmetry.space_group_name_H-M   'P 1'
#
loop_
_entity.id
_entity.type
_entity.pdbx_description
1 polymer ?
#
loop_
_entity_poly.entity_id
_entity_poly.type
_entity_poly.pdbx_seq_one_letter_code
_entity_poly.pdbx_strand_id
1 'polypeptide(L)'
;MSKIVVVDDSKLMRNLIQHILEEAGHQVDPWAEITAMEVSDRILASGPDLVVTDYQMPGCNGLTVARMARKAKPDLPVIVVTATHDHTIMDALKSQAVNLILHKPLKEEELVAAVAGALAPV
;
A
#
# COMPACT_ATOMS: atom_id res chain seq x y z
N MET A 1 -7.36 -15.04 6.23
CA MET A 1 -7.43 -13.71 6.86
C MET A 1 -6.02 -13.18 6.94
N SER A 2 -5.75 -12.07 6.24
CA SER A 2 -4.41 -11.47 6.14
C SER A 2 -4.42 -10.08 6.76
N LYS A 3 -3.29 -9.64 7.30
CA LYS A 3 -3.14 -8.31 7.89
C LYS A 3 -2.59 -7.33 6.86
N ILE A 4 -3.33 -6.26 6.59
CA ILE A 4 -3.01 -5.27 5.56
C ILE A 4 -2.79 -3.92 6.22
N VAL A 5 -1.67 -3.29 5.93
CA VAL A 5 -1.44 -1.89 6.31
C VAL A 5 -1.90 -0.99 5.18
N VAL A 6 -2.67 0.05 5.50
CA VAL A 6 -3.13 1.08 4.55
C VAL A 6 -2.51 2.41 4.90
N VAL A 7 -1.70 3.00 4.01
CA VAL A 7 -1.04 4.29 4.21
C VAL A 7 -1.58 5.30 3.19
N ASP A 8 -2.31 6.32 3.62
CA ASP A 8 -2.84 7.38 2.75
C ASP A 8 -3.11 8.59 3.66
N ASP A 9 -2.83 9.84 3.27
CA ASP A 9 -3.06 11.02 4.11
C ASP A 9 -4.54 11.45 4.13
N SER A 10 -5.31 11.07 3.11
CA SER A 10 -6.75 11.28 3.02
C SER A 10 -7.51 10.33 3.93
N LYS A 11 -8.11 10.88 5.00
CA LYS A 11 -8.99 10.11 5.90
C LYS A 11 -10.13 9.42 5.15
N LEU A 12 -10.69 10.06 4.13
CA LEU A 12 -11.77 9.50 3.33
C LEU A 12 -11.29 8.25 2.56
N MET A 13 -10.13 8.35 1.91
CA MET A 13 -9.58 7.23 1.14
C MET A 13 -9.14 6.08 2.04
N ARG A 14 -8.46 6.39 3.16
CA ARG A 14 -8.12 5.37 4.18
C ARG A 14 -9.34 4.60 4.65
N ASN A 15 -10.41 5.31 5.03
CA ASN A 15 -11.64 4.69 5.52
C ASN A 15 -12.32 3.85 4.43
N LEU A 16 -12.34 4.31 3.18
CA LEU A 16 -12.90 3.58 2.05
C LEU A 16 -12.13 2.26 1.82
N ILE A 17 -10.81 2.33 1.71
CA ILE A 17 -9.95 1.15 1.51
C ILE A 17 -10.08 0.20 2.70
N GLN A 18 -10.07 0.72 3.92
CA GLN A 18 -10.27 -0.07 5.13
C GLN A 18 -11.58 -0.84 5.08
N HIS A 19 -12.70 -0.15 4.81
CA HIS A 19 -14.01 -0.77 4.76
C HIS A 19 -14.08 -1.90 3.73
N ILE A 20 -13.61 -1.64 2.49
CA ILE A 20 -13.58 -2.63 1.41
C ILE A 20 -12.80 -3.89 1.81
N LEU A 21 -11.62 -3.71 2.40
CA LEU A 21 -10.75 -4.84 2.74
C LEU A 21 -11.22 -5.61 3.96
N GLU A 22 -11.82 -4.94 4.94
CA GLU A 22 -12.46 -5.57 6.09
C GLU A 22 -13.69 -6.40 5.66
N GLU A 23 -14.51 -5.88 4.73
CA GLU A 23 -15.63 -6.65 4.16
C GLU A 23 -15.15 -7.86 3.35
N ALA A 24 -14.00 -7.77 2.71
CA ALA A 24 -13.32 -8.90 2.07
C ALA A 24 -12.67 -9.89 3.06
N GLY A 25 -12.78 -9.67 4.37
CA GLY A 25 -12.33 -10.60 5.41
C GLY A 25 -10.85 -10.44 5.82
N HIS A 26 -10.25 -9.27 5.56
CA HIS A 26 -8.91 -8.92 6.01
C HIS A 26 -8.93 -8.10 7.31
N GLN A 27 -7.79 -8.08 8.01
CA GLN A 27 -7.57 -7.13 9.10
C GLN A 27 -6.83 -5.92 8.53
N VAL A 28 -7.31 -4.71 8.80
CA VAL A 28 -6.67 -3.49 8.30
C VAL A 28 -6.08 -2.67 9.44
N ASP A 29 -4.84 -2.19 9.23
CA ASP A 29 -4.13 -1.26 10.10
C ASP A 29 -3.89 0.07 9.35
N PRO A 30 -4.74 1.10 9.56
CA PRO A 30 -4.69 2.34 8.80
C PRO A 30 -3.68 3.34 9.39
N TRP A 31 -2.79 3.87 8.56
CA TRP A 31 -1.76 4.84 8.90
C TRP A 31 -1.99 6.14 8.13
N ALA A 32 -2.21 7.24 8.86
CA ALA A 32 -2.49 8.54 8.24
C ALA A 32 -1.24 9.21 7.69
N GLU A 33 -0.23 9.33 8.54
CA GLU A 33 1.04 9.92 8.21
C GLU A 33 2.13 8.99 8.73
N ILE A 34 3.21 8.90 7.97
CA ILE A 34 4.39 8.14 8.35
C ILE A 34 5.62 8.79 7.73
N THR A 35 6.71 8.86 8.49
CA THR A 35 7.99 9.29 7.95
C THR A 35 8.78 8.11 7.41
N ALA A 36 9.74 8.36 6.51
CA ALA A 36 10.60 7.32 5.97
C ALA A 36 11.32 6.49 7.06
N MET A 37 11.67 7.12 8.18
CA MET A 37 12.37 6.49 9.29
C MET A 37 11.48 5.51 10.07
N GLU A 38 10.18 5.80 10.16
CA GLU A 38 9.23 5.00 10.95
C GLU A 38 8.71 3.78 10.20
N VAL A 39 8.72 3.79 8.85
CA VAL A 39 8.12 2.71 8.05
C VAL A 39 8.68 1.35 8.44
N SER A 40 10.01 1.19 8.48
CA SER A 40 10.61 -0.13 8.75
C SER A 40 10.25 -0.65 10.14
N ASP A 41 10.36 0.18 11.18
CA ASP A 41 10.06 -0.22 12.56
C ASP A 41 8.58 -0.55 12.75
N ARG A 42 7.68 0.23 12.16
CA ARG A 42 6.24 -0.04 12.22
C ARG A 42 5.85 -1.27 11.43
N ILE A 43 6.50 -1.56 10.30
CA ILE A 43 6.29 -2.80 9.54
C ILE A 43 6.75 -4.02 10.36
N LEU A 44 7.91 -3.94 11.02
CA LEU A 44 8.39 -5.02 11.89
C LEU A 44 7.47 -5.25 13.09
N ALA A 45 6.98 -4.17 13.71
CA ALA A 45 6.06 -4.24 14.85
C ALA A 45 4.65 -4.72 14.46
N SER A 46 4.12 -4.27 13.32
CA SER A 46 2.78 -4.63 12.85
C SER A 46 2.76 -6.01 12.17
N GLY A 47 3.87 -6.43 11.54
CA GLY A 47 3.98 -7.71 10.84
C GLY A 47 2.94 -7.93 9.73
N PRO A 48 2.66 -6.97 8.84
CA PRO A 48 1.65 -7.14 7.81
C PRO A 48 2.04 -8.16 6.73
N ASP A 49 1.03 -8.69 6.06
CA ASP A 49 1.16 -9.55 4.89
C ASP A 49 1.18 -8.73 3.59
N LEU A 50 0.65 -7.51 3.61
CA LEU A 50 0.55 -6.61 2.46
C LEU A 50 0.53 -5.15 2.91
N VAL A 51 1.11 -4.27 2.10
CA VAL A 51 0.96 -2.81 2.25
C VAL A 51 0.22 -2.25 1.04
N VAL A 52 -0.82 -1.46 1.30
CA VAL A 52 -1.49 -0.60 0.31
C VAL A 52 -1.13 0.83 0.66
N THR A 53 -0.47 1.56 -0.24
CA THR A 53 -0.03 2.94 0.03
C THR A 53 -0.46 3.89 -1.07
N ASP A 54 -0.87 5.10 -0.69
CA ASP A 54 -0.97 6.21 -1.64
C ASP A 54 0.43 6.64 -2.10
N TYR A 55 0.52 7.12 -3.34
CA TYR A 55 1.77 7.66 -3.84
C TYR A 55 2.05 9.08 -3.33
N GLN A 56 1.05 9.97 -3.31
CA GLN A 56 1.21 11.39 -3.05
C GLN A 56 0.81 11.77 -1.63
N MET A 57 1.71 11.54 -0.67
CA MET A 57 1.52 11.98 0.72
C MET A 57 2.55 13.05 1.10
N PRO A 58 2.18 14.05 1.93
CA PRO A 58 3.13 15.00 2.49
C PRO A 58 4.23 14.28 3.30
N GLY A 59 5.49 14.69 3.10
CA GLY A 59 6.64 14.20 3.87
C GLY A 59 7.21 12.83 3.44
N CYS A 60 6.37 11.84 3.13
CA CYS A 60 6.83 10.50 2.72
C CYS A 60 5.95 9.96 1.59
N ASN A 61 6.50 9.77 0.39
CA ASN A 61 5.74 9.25 -0.74
C ASN A 61 5.64 7.71 -0.72
N GLY A 62 4.66 7.17 -1.47
CA GLY A 62 4.43 5.72 -1.55
C GLY A 62 5.63 4.92 -2.06
N LEU A 63 6.50 5.52 -2.87
CA LEU A 63 7.76 4.88 -3.28
C LEU A 63 8.72 4.67 -2.09
N THR A 64 8.82 5.67 -1.23
CA THR A 64 9.63 5.59 -0.01
C THR A 64 9.05 4.55 0.95
N VAL A 65 7.73 4.53 1.11
CA VAL A 65 7.04 3.49 1.88
C VAL A 65 7.37 2.10 1.32
N ALA A 66 7.22 1.89 0.01
CA ALA A 66 7.52 0.60 -0.61
C ALA A 66 8.97 0.14 -0.38
N ARG A 67 9.93 1.06 -0.55
CA ARG A 67 11.36 0.79 -0.34
C ARG A 67 11.67 0.42 1.11
N MET A 68 11.14 1.19 2.07
CA MET A 68 11.42 0.98 3.49
C MET A 68 10.68 -0.24 4.05
N ALA A 69 9.48 -0.54 3.54
CA ALA A 69 8.74 -1.75 3.87
C ALA A 69 9.49 -3.00 3.43
N ARG A 70 10.02 -3.03 2.19
CA ARG A 70 10.85 -4.14 1.70
C ARG A 70 12.20 -4.25 2.39
N LYS A 71 12.80 -3.13 2.79
CA LYS A 71 14.02 -3.16 3.62
C LYS A 71 13.78 -3.89 4.94
N ALA A 72 12.59 -3.72 5.53
CA ALA A 72 12.20 -4.42 6.75
C ALA A 72 11.79 -5.89 6.51
N LYS A 73 11.02 -6.15 5.45
CA LYS A 73 10.52 -7.48 5.07
C LYS A 73 10.66 -7.64 3.55
N PRO A 74 11.72 -8.29 3.04
CA PRO A 74 12.05 -8.33 1.60
C PRO A 74 10.93 -8.81 0.68
N ASP A 75 10.16 -9.80 1.13
CA ASP A 75 9.08 -10.42 0.37
C ASP A 75 7.71 -9.76 0.63
N LEU A 76 7.66 -8.64 1.35
CA LEU A 76 6.39 -7.96 1.64
C LEU A 76 5.85 -7.32 0.35
N PRO A 77 4.69 -7.80 -0.16
CA PRO A 77 4.07 -7.16 -1.30
C PRO A 77 3.62 -5.75 -0.95
N VAL A 78 3.74 -4.85 -1.94
CA VAL A 78 3.30 -3.46 -1.85
C VAL A 78 2.48 -3.11 -3.07
N ILE A 79 1.25 -2.63 -2.84
CA ILE A 79 0.37 -2.06 -3.85
C ILE A 79 0.37 -0.55 -3.68
N VAL A 80 0.57 0.17 -4.78
CA VAL A 80 0.51 1.64 -4.77
C VAL A 80 -0.79 2.10 -5.41
N VAL A 81 -1.56 2.91 -4.70
CA VAL A 81 -2.76 3.58 -5.22
C VAL A 81 -2.39 5.01 -5.55
N THR A 82 -2.75 5.53 -6.72
CA THR A 82 -2.33 6.88 -7.12
C THR A 82 -3.34 7.59 -8.01
N ALA A 83 -3.45 8.91 -7.88
CA ALA A 83 -4.15 9.77 -8.83
C ALA A 83 -3.23 10.29 -9.96
N THR A 84 -1.91 10.10 -9.84
CA THR A 84 -0.96 10.59 -10.83
C THR A 84 -0.99 9.75 -12.11
N HIS A 85 -0.78 10.42 -13.23
CA HIS A 85 -0.59 9.81 -14.55
C HIS A 85 0.80 10.13 -15.12
N ASP A 86 1.69 10.70 -14.30
CA ASP A 86 3.05 11.02 -14.71
C ASP A 86 3.84 9.73 -15.02
N HIS A 87 4.23 9.58 -16.29
CA HIS A 87 4.95 8.40 -16.75
C HIS A 87 6.29 8.19 -16.02
N THR A 88 6.99 9.26 -15.66
CA THR A 88 8.27 9.20 -14.94
C THR A 88 8.09 8.54 -13.58
N ILE A 89 7.00 8.90 -12.89
CA ILE A 89 6.64 8.34 -11.58
C ILE A 89 6.25 6.87 -11.72
N MET A 90 5.43 6.56 -12.73
CA MET A 90 4.98 5.20 -13.00
C MET A 90 6.16 4.28 -13.32
N ASP A 91 7.13 4.75 -14.09
CA ASP A 91 8.35 4.00 -14.41
C ASP A 91 9.23 3.81 -13.17
N ALA A 92 9.35 4.82 -12.31
CA ALA A 92 10.05 4.69 -11.04
C ALA A 92 9.40 3.61 -10.14
N LEU A 93 8.06 3.60 -10.02
CA LEU A 93 7.32 2.60 -9.25
C LEU A 93 7.50 1.18 -9.81
N LYS A 94 7.44 1.02 -11.13
CA LYS A 94 7.69 -0.26 -11.80
C LYS A 94 9.13 -0.75 -11.57
N SER A 95 10.12 0.14 -11.70
CA SER A 95 11.53 -0.20 -11.52
C SER A 95 11.88 -0.63 -10.08
N GLN A 96 11.12 -0.16 -9.09
CA GLN A 96 11.30 -0.54 -7.68
C GLN A 96 10.49 -1.78 -7.27
N ALA A 97 10.04 -2.56 -8.25
CA ALA A 97 9.31 -3.81 -8.07
C ALA A 97 8.06 -3.68 -7.18
N VAL A 98 7.35 -2.56 -7.26
CA VAL A 98 5.99 -2.46 -6.70
C VAL A 98 5.16 -3.57 -7.36
N ASN A 99 4.45 -4.36 -6.55
CA ASN A 99 3.76 -5.54 -7.04
C ASN A 99 2.62 -5.15 -7.98
N LEU A 100 1.93 -4.06 -7.66
CA LEU A 100 0.83 -3.55 -8.48
C LEU A 100 0.62 -2.05 -8.26
N ILE A 101 0.19 -1.36 -9.32
CA ILE A 101 -0.21 0.06 -9.24
C ILE A 101 -1.68 0.15 -9.63
N LEU A 102 -2.49 0.74 -8.75
CA LEU A 102 -3.91 1.03 -8.98
C LEU A 102 -4.10 2.53 -9.16
N HIS A 103 -4.98 2.92 -10.08
CA HIS A 103 -5.29 4.32 -10.34
C HIS A 103 -6.59 4.74 -9.66
N LYS A 104 -6.61 5.95 -9.11
CA LYS A 104 -7.84 6.61 -8.63
C LYS A 104 -8.63 7.12 -9.86
N PRO A 105 -9.98 6.99 -9.91
CA PRO A 105 -10.86 6.51 -8.85
C PRO A 105 -10.78 4.98 -8.66
N LEU A 106 -10.59 4.57 -7.40
CA LEU A 106 -10.42 3.18 -7.03
C LEU A 106 -11.78 2.46 -7.01
N LYS A 107 -11.89 1.36 -7.74
CA LYS A 107 -13.05 0.48 -7.66
C LYS A 107 -12.80 -0.64 -6.64
N GLU A 108 -13.85 -1.03 -5.94
CA GLU A 108 -13.82 -2.09 -4.93
C GLU A 108 -13.28 -3.41 -5.51
N GLU A 109 -13.88 -3.87 -6.62
CA GLU A 109 -13.51 -5.12 -7.29
C GLU A 109 -12.03 -5.14 -7.71
N GLU A 110 -11.51 -4.00 -8.18
CA GLU A 110 -10.11 -3.86 -8.60
C GLU A 110 -9.16 -3.95 -7.40
N LEU A 111 -9.51 -3.31 -6.27
CA LEU A 111 -8.73 -3.37 -5.04
C LEU A 111 -8.71 -4.80 -4.47
N VAL A 112 -9.87 -5.44 -4.37
CA VAL A 112 -9.99 -6.80 -3.82
C VAL A 112 -9.23 -7.80 -4.69
N ALA A 113 -9.38 -7.71 -6.02
CA ALA A 113 -8.65 -8.58 -6.95
C ALA A 113 -7.14 -8.37 -6.87
N ALA A 114 -6.68 -7.12 -6.77
CA ALA A 114 -5.26 -6.81 -6.63
C ALA A 114 -4.65 -7.35 -5.33
N VAL A 115 -5.38 -7.20 -4.21
CA VAL A 115 -4.97 -7.72 -2.90
C VAL A 115 -4.92 -9.24 -2.91
N ALA A 116 -5.95 -9.90 -3.45
CA ALA A 116 -5.98 -11.35 -3.57
C ALA A 116 -4.82 -11.88 -4.43
N GLY A 117 -4.53 -11.23 -5.56
CA GLY A 117 -3.40 -11.58 -6.43
C GLY A 117 -2.05 -11.36 -5.77
N ALA A 118 -1.88 -10.28 -5.00
CA ALA A 118 -0.62 -9.98 -4.31
C ALA A 118 -0.35 -10.91 -3.11
N LEU A 119 -1.39 -11.47 -2.50
CA LEU A 119 -1.30 -12.41 -1.38
C LEU A 119 -1.23 -13.88 -1.81
N ALA A 120 -1.49 -14.18 -3.08
CA ALA A 120 -1.40 -15.54 -3.60
C ALA A 120 0.07 -16.02 -3.58
N PRO A 121 0.33 -17.27 -3.16
CA PRO A 121 1.68 -17.84 -3.25
C PRO A 121 2.14 -17.91 -4.70
N VAL A 122 3.38 -17.50 -4.94
CA VAL A 122 4.07 -17.57 -6.25
C VAL A 122 4.45 -19.02 -6.57
#